data_AF-A0A382P8N0-F1
#
_entry.id   AF-A0A382P8N0-F1
#
_cell.length_a   1.000
_cell.length_b   1.000
_cell.length_c   1.000
_cell.angle_alpha   90.00
_cell.angle_beta   90.00
_cell.angle_gamma   90.00
#
_symmetry.space_group_name_H-M   'P 1'
#
loop_
_entity.id
_entity.type
_entity.pdbx_description
1 polymer ?
#
loop_
_entity_poly.entity_id
_entity_poly.type
_entity_poly.pdbx_seq_one_letter_code
_entity_poly.pdbx_strand_id
1 'polypeptide(L)'
;MEAKFIWLTAFVSLYWAYCLFWGFKGARAAKTSTDYFLAGRSISVWVFVLAATATSFSGWTFVGHPGKIFTDGLPYAFASFYALTIPFTGVLFLRRQWVLGKAYNYITPGEMYSDYYGGNAMRLLTVLVAFLFSVPYLGVQLQASGSLFNILSDGFISVNTGMFALTAVVVIYVASGGLKSVAYVDC
;
A
#
# COMPACT_ATOMS: atom_id res chain seq x y z
N MET A 1 -33.64 1.38 7.25
CA MET A 1 -32.22 1.42 6.83
C MET A 1 -32.20 1.70 5.34
N GLU A 2 -31.54 2.78 4.90
CA GLU A 2 -31.39 3.05 3.47
C GLU A 2 -30.64 1.91 2.77
N ALA A 3 -31.06 1.55 1.56
CA ALA A 3 -30.41 0.52 0.76
C ALA A 3 -28.90 0.77 0.58
N LYS A 4 -28.50 2.03 0.48
CA LYS A 4 -27.09 2.49 0.41
C LYS A 4 -26.24 1.95 1.57
N PHE A 5 -26.74 2.04 2.80
CA PHE A 5 -26.02 1.57 3.99
C PHE A 5 -25.89 0.04 4.01
N ILE A 6 -26.93 -0.67 3.57
CA ILE A 6 -26.91 -2.14 3.44
C ILE A 6 -25.86 -2.57 2.42
N TRP A 7 -25.81 -1.93 1.25
CA TRP A 7 -24.80 -2.23 0.23
C TRP A 7 -23.39 -1.89 0.71
N LEU A 8 -23.19 -0.73 1.32
CA LEU A 8 -21.91 -0.34 1.89
C LEU A 8 -21.40 -1.39 2.88
N THR A 9 -22.21 -1.74 3.86
CA THR A 9 -21.83 -2.72 4.89
C THR A 9 -21.58 -4.11 4.29
N ALA A 10 -22.39 -4.56 3.32
CA ALA A 10 -22.19 -5.83 2.65
C ALA A 10 -20.87 -5.89 1.88
N PHE A 11 -20.60 -4.93 1.00
CA PHE A 11 -19.37 -4.93 0.19
C PHE A 11 -18.11 -4.73 1.03
N VAL A 12 -18.15 -3.85 2.04
CA VAL A 12 -17.03 -3.62 2.95
C VAL A 12 -16.74 -4.87 3.77
N SER A 13 -17.78 -5.54 4.28
CA SER A 13 -17.60 -6.77 5.07
C SER A 13 -17.04 -7.91 4.21
N LEU A 14 -17.51 -8.07 2.98
CA LEU A 14 -16.97 -9.05 2.03
C LEU A 14 -15.50 -8.77 1.70
N TYR A 15 -15.16 -7.50 1.44
CA TYR A 15 -13.78 -7.11 1.16
C TYR A 15 -12.87 -7.30 2.37
N TRP A 16 -13.30 -6.91 3.57
CA TRP A 16 -12.54 -7.13 4.79
C TRP A 16 -12.34 -8.62 5.10
N ALA A 17 -13.37 -9.45 4.87
CA ALA A 17 -13.22 -10.90 4.99
C ALA A 17 -12.19 -11.45 4.00
N TYR A 18 -12.16 -10.94 2.76
CA TYR A 18 -11.14 -11.28 1.76
C TYR A 18 -9.73 -10.87 2.22
N CYS A 19 -9.56 -9.65 2.74
CA CYS A 19 -8.29 -9.18 3.28
C CYS A 19 -7.81 -10.07 4.44
N LEU A 20 -8.69 -10.35 5.40
CA LEU A 20 -8.36 -11.20 6.55
C LEU A 20 -8.04 -12.63 6.14
N PHE A 21 -8.78 -13.20 5.18
CA PHE A 21 -8.48 -14.52 4.61
C PHE A 21 -7.04 -14.58 4.08
N TRP A 22 -6.63 -13.60 3.28
CA TRP A 22 -5.26 -13.54 2.79
C TRP A 22 -4.25 -13.30 3.91
N GLY A 23 -4.55 -12.43 4.88
CA GLY A 23 -3.72 -12.21 6.07
C GLY A 23 -3.42 -13.51 6.82
N PHE A 24 -4.45 -14.28 7.17
CA PHE A 24 -4.28 -15.57 7.86
C PHE A 24 -3.56 -16.61 7.00
N LYS A 25 -3.84 -16.66 5.69
CA LYS A 25 -3.16 -17.56 4.77
C LYS A 25 -1.67 -17.22 4.63
N GLY A 26 -1.33 -15.93 4.54
CA GLY A 26 0.04 -15.44 4.52
C GLY A 26 0.77 -15.72 5.83
N ALA A 27 0.11 -15.52 6.97
CA ALA A 27 0.68 -15.79 8.29
C ALA A 27 1.09 -17.26 8.46
N ARG A 28 0.31 -18.18 7.90
CA ARG A 28 0.65 -19.61 7.90
C ARG A 28 1.86 -19.92 7.01
N ALA A 29 2.02 -19.17 5.92
CA ALA A 29 3.10 -19.36 4.93
C ALA A 29 4.41 -18.64 5.29
N ALA A 30 4.36 -17.55 6.05
CA ALA A 30 5.52 -16.75 6.43
C ALA A 30 6.29 -17.41 7.59
N LYS A 31 7.33 -18.19 7.29
CA LYS A 31 8.20 -18.83 8.30
C LYS A 31 9.56 -18.15 8.46
N THR A 32 10.01 -17.43 7.43
CA THR A 32 11.27 -16.69 7.43
C THR A 32 11.06 -15.21 7.12
N SER A 33 12.07 -14.38 7.36
CA SER A 33 12.07 -12.97 6.96
C SER A 33 11.92 -12.80 5.44
N THR A 34 12.53 -13.67 4.65
CA THR A 34 12.37 -13.72 3.18
C THR A 34 10.93 -14.06 2.77
N ASP A 35 10.27 -14.96 3.49
CA ASP A 35 8.86 -15.28 3.21
C ASP A 35 7.95 -14.09 3.55
N TYR A 36 8.21 -13.43 4.67
CA TYR A 36 7.41 -12.31 5.12
C TYR A 36 7.59 -11.06 4.24
N PHE A 37 8.84 -10.63 4.02
CA PHE A 37 9.14 -9.37 3.31
C PHE A 37 9.23 -9.52 1.79
N LEU A 38 9.56 -10.70 1.27
CA LEU A 38 9.75 -10.93 -0.17
C LEU A 38 8.80 -12.00 -0.74
N ALA A 39 7.84 -12.50 0.05
CA ALA A 39 6.93 -13.58 -0.36
C ALA A 39 7.67 -14.82 -0.90
N GLY A 40 8.87 -15.11 -0.40
CA GLY A 40 9.72 -16.19 -0.89
C GLY A 40 10.18 -15.98 -2.35
N ARG A 41 10.13 -14.74 -2.86
CA ARG A 41 10.45 -14.36 -4.25
C ARG A 41 9.63 -15.14 -5.30
N SER A 42 8.42 -15.56 -4.91
CA SER A 42 7.53 -16.44 -5.69
C SER A 42 6.34 -15.72 -6.32
N ILE A 43 6.24 -14.39 -6.18
CA ILE A 43 5.16 -13.61 -6.78
C ILE A 43 5.30 -13.65 -8.30
N SER A 44 4.22 -14.01 -8.99
CA SER A 44 4.17 -14.01 -10.45
C SER A 44 4.20 -12.59 -11.01
N VAL A 45 4.67 -12.43 -12.24
CA VAL A 45 4.76 -11.10 -12.88
C VAL A 45 3.39 -10.43 -12.96
N TRP A 46 2.32 -11.17 -13.25
CA TRP A 46 0.96 -10.62 -13.32
C TRP A 46 0.47 -10.09 -11.98
N VAL A 47 0.64 -10.86 -10.90
CA VAL A 47 0.31 -10.43 -9.55
C VAL A 47 1.14 -9.20 -9.16
N PHE A 48 2.43 -9.20 -9.50
CA PHE A 48 3.28 -8.04 -9.24
C PHE A 48 2.83 -6.78 -9.98
N VAL A 49 2.50 -6.88 -11.28
CA VAL A 49 2.09 -5.72 -12.08
C VAL A 49 0.77 -5.16 -11.58
N LEU A 50 -0.22 -6.01 -11.29
CA LEU A 50 -1.51 -5.56 -10.74
C LEU A 50 -1.33 -4.91 -9.37
N ALA A 51 -0.63 -5.61 -8.46
CA ALA A 51 -0.36 -5.08 -7.13
C ALA A 51 0.41 -3.76 -7.17
N ALA A 52 1.51 -3.67 -7.92
CA ALA A 52 2.29 -2.43 -8.05
C ALA A 52 1.45 -1.28 -8.64
N THR A 53 0.54 -1.59 -9.56
CA THR A 53 -0.39 -0.61 -10.13
C THR A 53 -1.37 -0.13 -9.06
N ALA A 54 -2.01 -1.05 -8.33
CA ALA A 54 -2.93 -0.72 -7.25
C ALA A 54 -2.24 0.07 -6.13
N THR A 55 -1.03 -0.32 -5.71
CA THR A 55 -0.23 0.43 -4.72
C THR A 55 0.10 1.84 -5.20
N SER A 56 0.22 2.07 -6.51
CA SER A 56 0.48 3.40 -7.08
C SER A 56 -0.76 4.30 -7.05
N PHE A 57 -1.96 3.74 -6.97
CA PHE A 57 -3.24 4.46 -6.95
C PHE A 57 -3.87 4.39 -5.55
N SER A 58 -3.68 5.46 -4.77
CA SER A 58 -4.11 5.50 -3.37
C SER A 58 -5.34 6.38 -3.15
N GLY A 59 -5.75 6.53 -1.88
CA GLY A 59 -6.80 7.48 -1.50
C GLY A 59 -6.55 8.92 -1.98
N TRP A 60 -5.28 9.32 -2.16
CA TRP A 60 -4.97 10.61 -2.78
C TRP A 60 -5.44 10.68 -4.24
N THR A 61 -5.28 9.62 -5.02
CA THR A 61 -5.73 9.57 -6.42
C THR A 61 -7.24 9.71 -6.53
N PHE A 62 -8.01 9.05 -5.67
CA PHE A 62 -9.47 9.00 -5.77
C PHE A 62 -10.17 10.19 -5.12
N VAL A 63 -9.58 10.75 -4.06
CA VAL A 63 -10.20 11.85 -3.28
C VAL A 63 -9.45 13.15 -3.48
N GLY A 64 -8.14 13.16 -3.24
CA GLY A 64 -7.32 14.37 -3.26
C GLY A 64 -7.15 14.96 -4.66
N HIS A 65 -6.85 14.14 -5.65
CA HIS A 65 -6.52 14.58 -7.01
C HIS A 65 -7.72 15.21 -7.73
N PRO A 66 -8.93 14.61 -7.77
CA PRO A 66 -10.12 15.28 -8.31
C PRO A 66 -10.50 16.53 -7.51
N GLY A 67 -10.35 16.50 -6.18
CA GLY A 67 -10.59 17.68 -5.34
C GLY A 67 -9.69 18.85 -5.70
N LYS A 68 -8.41 18.60 -5.98
CA LYS A 68 -7.46 19.64 -6.40
C LYS A 68 -7.68 20.11 -7.84
N ILE A 69 -8.11 19.24 -8.75
CA ILE A 69 -8.56 19.68 -10.08
C ILE A 69 -9.80 20.59 -9.96
N PHE A 70 -10.72 20.27 -9.04
CA PHE A 70 -11.90 21.09 -8.82
C PHE A 70 -11.57 22.48 -8.26
N THR A 71 -10.60 22.59 -7.33
CA THR A 71 -10.22 23.88 -6.73
C THR A 71 -9.21 24.68 -7.54
N ASP A 72 -8.21 24.01 -8.13
CA ASP A 72 -7.05 24.64 -8.78
C ASP A 72 -7.16 24.62 -10.32
N GLY A 73 -8.18 23.93 -10.85
CA GLY A 73 -8.48 23.82 -12.27
C GLY A 73 -7.67 22.75 -13.01
N LEU A 74 -7.91 22.70 -14.33
CA LEU A 74 -7.24 21.76 -15.24
C LEU A 74 -5.70 21.81 -15.25
N PRO A 75 -5.01 22.93 -14.95
CA PRO A 75 -3.54 22.91 -14.85
C PRO A 75 -3.02 21.91 -13.81
N TYR A 76 -3.76 21.64 -12.73
CA TYR A 76 -3.36 20.61 -11.77
C TYR A 76 -3.45 19.19 -12.36
N ALA A 77 -4.28 18.97 -13.38
CA ALA A 77 -4.44 17.66 -14.01
C ALA A 77 -3.14 17.14 -14.65
N PHE A 78 -2.15 18.01 -14.94
CA PHE A 78 -0.80 17.60 -15.33
C PHE A 78 -0.12 16.71 -14.28
N ALA A 79 -0.50 16.78 -13.00
CA ALA A 79 0.00 15.86 -12.00
C ALA A 79 -0.29 14.40 -12.38
N SER A 80 -1.37 14.11 -13.12
CA SER A 80 -1.79 12.75 -13.56
C SER A 80 -0.72 12.00 -14.36
N PHE A 81 0.28 12.70 -14.91
CA PHE A 81 1.45 12.07 -15.53
C PHE A 81 2.25 11.17 -14.55
N TYR A 82 2.00 11.24 -13.24
CA TYR A 82 2.51 10.27 -12.27
C TYR A 82 2.18 8.81 -12.65
N ALA A 83 1.02 8.59 -13.28
CA ALA A 83 0.60 7.27 -13.76
C ALA A 83 1.54 6.71 -14.85
N LEU A 84 2.32 7.55 -15.52
CA LEU A 84 3.36 7.14 -16.48
C LEU A 84 4.75 7.17 -15.85
N THR A 85 5.09 8.22 -15.08
CA THR A 85 6.44 8.39 -14.55
C THR A 85 6.82 7.34 -13.50
N ILE A 86 5.86 6.90 -12.66
CA ILE A 86 6.11 5.84 -11.67
C ILE A 86 6.46 4.50 -12.34
N PRO A 87 5.63 3.90 -13.22
CA PRO A 87 5.99 2.65 -13.86
C PRO A 87 7.22 2.78 -14.77
N PHE A 88 7.38 3.92 -15.45
CA PHE A 88 8.55 4.17 -16.30
C PHE A 88 9.86 4.15 -15.50
N THR A 89 9.92 4.88 -14.39
CA THR A 89 11.09 4.84 -13.49
C THR A 89 11.27 3.45 -12.88
N GLY A 90 10.16 2.74 -12.59
CA GLY A 90 10.16 1.35 -12.16
C GLY A 90 10.90 0.43 -13.14
N VAL A 91 10.56 0.50 -14.43
CA VAL A 91 11.20 -0.31 -15.49
C VAL A 91 12.70 -0.01 -15.61
N LEU A 92 13.08 1.26 -15.51
CA LEU A 92 14.49 1.69 -15.65
C LEU A 92 15.36 1.23 -14.47
N PHE A 93 14.87 1.36 -13.24
CA PHE A 93 15.71 1.21 -12.05
C PHE A 93 15.46 -0.08 -11.25
N LEU A 94 14.22 -0.58 -11.18
CA LEU A 94 13.90 -1.72 -10.30
C LEU A 94 14.47 -3.03 -10.80
N ARG A 95 14.64 -3.23 -12.11
CA ARG A 95 15.22 -4.47 -12.66
C ARG A 95 16.62 -4.72 -12.10
N ARG A 96 17.48 -3.69 -12.06
CA ARG A 96 18.84 -3.82 -11.54
C ARG A 96 18.84 -4.13 -10.05
N GLN A 97 18.00 -3.44 -9.28
CA GLN A 97 17.83 -3.68 -7.84
C GLN A 97 17.34 -5.11 -7.57
N TRP A 98 16.40 -5.61 -8.37
CA TRP A 98 15.88 -6.98 -8.23
C TRP A 98 16.95 -8.04 -8.52
N VAL A 99 17.77 -7.85 -9.56
CA VAL A 99 18.88 -8.77 -9.88
C VAL A 99 19.90 -8.80 -8.74
N LEU A 100 20.32 -7.63 -8.24
CA LEU A 100 21.26 -7.53 -7.11
C LEU A 100 20.67 -8.13 -5.84
N GLY A 101 19.41 -7.83 -5.54
CA GLY A 101 18.68 -8.39 -4.41
C GLY A 101 18.63 -9.92 -4.46
N LYS A 102 18.53 -10.53 -5.64
CA LYS A 102 18.61 -11.99 -5.81
C LYS A 102 20.03 -12.53 -5.67
N ALA A 103 21.01 -11.86 -6.28
CA ALA A 103 22.40 -12.32 -6.28
C ALA A 103 23.03 -12.33 -4.87
N TYR A 104 22.69 -11.33 -4.05
CA TYR A 104 23.27 -11.12 -2.72
C TYR A 104 22.30 -11.37 -1.56
N ASN A 105 21.09 -11.88 -1.85
CA ASN A 105 20.05 -12.17 -0.86
C ASN A 105 19.61 -10.97 0.02
N TYR A 106 19.75 -9.74 -0.46
CA TYR A 106 19.25 -8.57 0.28
C TYR A 106 17.72 -8.62 0.46
N ILE A 107 17.26 -8.25 1.65
CA ILE A 107 15.85 -8.14 2.01
C ILE A 107 15.39 -6.68 1.90
N THR A 108 16.24 -5.73 2.30
CA THR A 108 15.91 -4.30 2.29
C THR A 108 16.83 -3.48 1.38
N PRO A 109 16.37 -2.35 0.83
CA PRO A 109 17.24 -1.42 0.12
C PRO A 109 18.37 -0.88 1.01
N GLY A 110 18.10 -0.69 2.31
CA GLY A 110 19.09 -0.21 3.27
C GLY A 110 20.25 -1.19 3.50
N GLU A 111 19.99 -2.50 3.43
CA GLU A 111 21.05 -3.53 3.39
C GLU A 111 21.90 -3.39 2.13
N MET A 112 21.25 -3.32 0.96
CA MET A 112 21.93 -3.21 -0.33
C MET A 112 22.84 -1.97 -0.40
N TYR A 113 22.32 -0.80 0.03
CA TYR A 113 23.09 0.44 -0.01
C TYR A 113 24.20 0.47 1.04
N SER A 114 23.98 -0.12 2.21
CA SER A 114 25.01 -0.24 3.25
C SER A 114 26.18 -1.11 2.78
N ASP A 115 25.90 -2.21 2.09
CA ASP A 115 26.93 -3.10 1.56
C ASP A 115 27.69 -2.45 0.39
N TYR A 116 27.01 -1.72 -0.49
CA TYR A 116 27.64 -1.02 -1.62
C TYR A 116 28.50 0.17 -1.20
N TYR A 117 28.02 1.04 -0.30
CA TYR A 117 28.72 2.27 0.09
C TYR A 117 29.65 2.10 1.31
N GLY A 118 29.52 0.98 2.03
CA GLY A 118 30.23 0.74 3.28
C GLY A 118 29.62 1.49 4.47
N GLY A 119 29.52 0.79 5.61
CA GLY A 119 29.02 1.35 6.86
C GLY A 119 27.49 1.51 6.95
N ASN A 120 27.02 2.08 8.06
CA ASN A 120 25.58 2.13 8.40
C ASN A 120 24.86 3.43 8.00
N ALA A 121 25.57 4.43 7.48
CA ALA A 121 24.99 5.75 7.18
C ALA A 121 23.85 5.65 6.16
N MET A 122 24.06 4.92 5.06
CA MET A 122 23.02 4.74 4.03
C MET A 122 21.85 3.90 4.52
N ARG A 123 22.09 2.92 5.40
CA ARG A 123 21.02 2.15 6.05
C ARG A 123 20.13 3.07 6.88
N LEU A 124 20.74 3.90 7.73
CA LEU A 124 20.01 4.84 8.58
C LEU A 124 19.24 5.87 7.76
N LEU A 125 19.87 6.43 6.73
CA LEU A 125 19.20 7.38 5.81
C LEU A 125 17.99 6.74 5.13
N THR A 126 18.11 5.51 4.65
CA THR A 126 17.00 4.77 4.02
C THR A 126 15.83 4.60 4.97
N VAL A 127 16.10 4.20 6.22
CA VAL A 127 15.08 4.05 7.26
C VAL A 127 14.42 5.40 7.57
N LEU A 128 15.21 6.45 7.81
CA LEU A 128 14.70 7.78 8.13
C LEU A 128 13.78 8.33 7.04
N VAL A 129 14.21 8.24 5.77
CA VAL A 129 13.41 8.67 4.62
C VAL A 129 12.13 7.84 4.53
N ALA A 130 12.21 6.51 4.67
CA ALA A 130 11.04 5.65 4.64
C ALA A 130 10.01 6.03 5.72
N PHE A 131 10.45 6.27 6.97
CA PHE A 131 9.56 6.70 8.05
C PHE A 131 8.98 8.10 7.82
N LEU A 132 9.82 9.05 7.41
CA LEU A 132 9.42 10.44 7.20
C LEU A 132 8.28 10.58 6.20
N PHE A 133 8.31 9.81 5.11
CA PHE A 133 7.26 9.86 4.09
C PHE A 133 6.11 8.89 4.36
N SER A 134 6.39 7.67 4.83
CA SER A 134 5.34 6.65 4.96
C SER A 134 4.37 6.94 6.11
N VAL A 135 4.86 7.41 7.27
CA VAL A 135 4.00 7.61 8.45
C VAL A 135 2.96 8.71 8.21
N PRO A 136 3.33 9.93 7.76
CA PRO A 136 2.32 10.96 7.45
C PRO A 136 1.40 10.53 6.31
N TYR A 137 1.93 9.84 5.30
CA TYR A 137 1.16 9.39 4.15
C TYR A 137 0.08 8.36 4.55
N LEU A 138 0.41 7.43 5.46
CA LEU A 138 -0.57 6.51 6.05
C LEU A 138 -1.68 7.26 6.78
N GLY A 139 -1.34 8.29 7.55
CA GLY A 139 -2.33 9.13 8.24
C GLY A 139 -3.32 9.79 7.27
N VAL A 140 -2.83 10.35 6.16
CA VAL A 140 -3.68 10.96 5.13
C VAL A 140 -4.63 9.94 4.49
N GLN A 141 -4.15 8.73 4.21
CA GLN A 141 -4.98 7.68 3.59
C GLN A 141 -6.06 7.15 4.54
N LEU A 142 -5.72 6.95 5.82
CA LEU A 142 -6.67 6.50 6.84
C LEU A 142 -7.75 7.56 7.08
N GLN A 143 -7.36 8.83 7.16
CA GLN A 143 -8.28 9.96 7.29
C GLN A 143 -9.24 10.06 6.09
N ALA A 144 -8.72 9.96 4.86
CA ALA A 144 -9.54 9.99 3.66
C ALA A 144 -10.57 8.84 3.64
N SER A 145 -10.17 7.65 4.08
CA SER A 145 -11.06 6.48 4.15
C SER A 145 -12.14 6.65 5.23
N GLY A 146 -11.80 7.19 6.41
CA GLY A 146 -12.76 7.51 7.46
C GLY A 146 -13.79 8.54 7.01
N SER A 147 -13.36 9.59 6.28
CA SER A 147 -14.25 10.58 5.67
C SER A 147 -15.19 9.94 4.64
N LEU A 148 -14.70 9.00 3.84
CA LEU A 148 -15.52 8.27 2.87
C LEU A 148 -16.64 7.47 3.57
N PHE A 149 -16.31 6.75 4.66
CA PHE A 149 -17.33 6.04 5.44
C PHE A 149 -18.37 6.98 6.03
N ASN A 150 -17.95 8.15 6.54
CA ASN A 150 -18.87 9.13 7.10
C ASN A 150 -19.85 9.66 6.04
N ILE A 151 -19.36 10.02 4.85
CA ILE A 151 -20.18 10.51 3.73
C ILE A 151 -21.11 9.41 3.19
N LEU A 152 -20.60 8.19 3.01
CA LEU A 152 -21.39 7.08 2.47
C LEU A 152 -22.41 6.52 3.46
N SER A 153 -22.26 6.80 4.75
CA SER A 153 -23.22 6.42 5.79
C SER A 153 -24.09 7.60 6.28
N ASP A 154 -24.03 8.74 5.58
CA ASP A 154 -24.81 9.94 5.88
C ASP A 154 -24.64 10.40 7.34
N GLY A 155 -23.39 10.32 7.82
CA GLY A 155 -23.00 10.71 9.16
C GLY A 155 -23.15 9.65 10.24
N PHE A 156 -23.76 8.49 9.93
CA PHE A 156 -23.99 7.42 10.92
C PHE A 156 -22.67 6.86 11.48
N ILE A 157 -21.66 6.64 10.62
CA ILE A 157 -20.32 6.26 11.04
C ILE A 157 -19.49 7.54 11.17
N SER A 158 -19.04 7.87 12.37
CA SER A 158 -18.12 9.00 12.55
C SER A 158 -16.77 8.71 11.87
N VAL A 159 -16.11 9.77 11.41
CA VAL A 159 -14.81 9.67 10.71
C VAL A 159 -13.79 8.88 11.52
N ASN A 160 -13.67 9.16 12.82
CA ASN A 160 -12.74 8.45 13.70
C ASN A 160 -13.09 6.95 13.82
N THR A 161 -14.37 6.62 13.92
CA THR A 161 -14.82 5.22 14.03
C THR A 161 -14.48 4.43 12.76
N GLY A 162 -14.80 4.99 11.59
CA GLY A 162 -14.47 4.38 10.30
C GLY A 162 -12.97 4.22 10.11
N MET A 163 -12.19 5.23 10.53
CA MET A 163 -10.73 5.21 10.47
C MET A 163 -10.14 4.10 11.35
N PHE A 164 -10.51 4.03 12.63
CA PHE A 164 -10.01 2.99 13.55
C PHE A 164 -10.43 1.58 13.13
N ALA A 165 -11.67 1.40 12.65
CA ALA A 165 -12.14 0.11 12.16
C ALA A 165 -11.31 -0.38 10.96
N LEU A 166 -11.06 0.50 9.98
CA LEU A 166 -10.20 0.18 8.84
C LEU A 166 -8.76 -0.11 9.29
N THR A 167 -8.20 0.73 10.17
CA THR A 167 -6.85 0.52 10.71
C THR A 167 -6.72 -0.84 11.36
N ALA A 168 -7.71 -1.27 12.16
CA ALA A 168 -7.68 -2.57 12.81
C ALA A 168 -7.58 -3.72 11.78
N VAL A 169 -8.42 -3.68 10.74
CA VAL A 169 -8.38 -4.70 9.67
C VAL A 169 -7.05 -4.67 8.94
N VAL A 170 -6.57 -3.49 8.54
CA VAL A 170 -5.29 -3.32 7.83
C VAL A 170 -4.12 -3.85 8.64
N VAL A 171 -4.03 -3.47 9.92
CA VAL A 171 -2.98 -3.96 10.81
C VAL A 171 -3.04 -5.47 10.93
N ILE A 172 -4.23 -6.06 11.10
CA ILE A 172 -4.36 -7.51 11.24
C ILE A 172 -3.86 -8.23 9.99
N TYR A 173 -4.34 -7.89 8.79
CA TYR A 173 -3.96 -8.67 7.60
C TYR A 173 -2.53 -8.39 7.13
N VAL A 174 -2.04 -7.14 7.26
CA VAL A 174 -0.68 -6.79 6.85
C VAL A 174 0.35 -7.35 7.81
N ALA A 175 0.17 -7.14 9.12
CA ALA A 175 1.14 -7.58 10.12
C ALA A 175 1.20 -9.10 10.26
N SER A 176 0.08 -9.79 10.02
CA SER A 176 0.08 -11.26 10.02
C SER A 176 0.58 -11.83 8.69
N GLY A 177 0.18 -11.22 7.57
CA GLY A 177 0.26 -11.84 6.26
C GLY A 177 1.51 -11.54 5.41
N GLY A 178 2.26 -10.48 5.73
CA GLY A 178 3.44 -10.05 4.97
C GLY A 178 3.15 -9.69 3.51
N LEU A 179 4.21 -9.54 2.70
CA LEU A 179 4.14 -9.10 1.30
C LEU A 179 3.23 -9.97 0.44
N LYS A 180 3.20 -11.28 0.70
CA LYS A 180 2.35 -12.20 -0.06
C LYS A 180 0.88 -11.81 0.06
N SER A 181 0.41 -11.53 1.27
CA SER A 181 -0.99 -11.17 1.51
C SER A 181 -1.33 -9.81 0.89
N VAL A 182 -0.44 -8.83 1.06
CA VAL A 182 -0.58 -7.51 0.44
C VAL A 182 -0.69 -7.64 -1.09
N ALA A 183 0.22 -8.40 -1.72
CA ALA A 183 0.22 -8.55 -3.17
C ALA A 183 -1.08 -9.16 -3.70
N TYR A 184 -1.67 -10.15 -3.04
CA TYR A 184 -2.94 -10.74 -3.49
C TYR A 184 -4.17 -9.90 -3.14
N VAL A 185 -4.11 -9.07 -2.09
CA VAL A 185 -5.17 -8.10 -1.79
C VAL A 185 -5.17 -6.95 -2.79
N ASP A 186 -3.98 -6.56 -3.25
CA ASP A 186 -3.78 -5.48 -4.22
C ASP A 186 -4.00 -5.90 -5.69
N CYS A 187 -4.29 -7.17 -5.99
CA CYS A 187 -4.58 -7.67 -7.35
C CYS A 187 -6.07 -7.72 -7.66
#